data_AF-A0A966CMK3-F1
#
_entry.id   AF-A0A966CMK3-F1
#
_cell.length_a   1.000
_cell.length_b   1.000
_cell.length_c   1.000
_cell.angle_alpha   90.00
_cell.angle_beta   90.00
_cell.angle_gamma   90.00
#
_symmetry.space_group_name_H-M   'P 1'
#
loop_
_entity.id
_entity.type
_entity.pdbx_description
1 polymer ?
#
loop_
_entity_poly.entity_id
_entity_poly.type
_entity_poly.pdbx_seq_one_letter_code
_entity_poly.pdbx_strand_id
1 'polypeptide(L)'
;AIGMLLVVIGHITGVVVESVMHKENLARSMVTGFKQAPASTPKATARPLVAALMLLAMLGFGGWWFTYAIDRTIDNQNWHIKLETGIGEEPHVKFVGKQLADNKLWRDECGACHAVFYPALLPTRSWQKIMTEQDKHFGSDLGFDAVTTEAILKFMVDNAAEKHVVEAAFKIEQSIPAGVTPLRVTETPYWLNKHREIAASDWANPLVQSKSNCAACHADADDGTFEDGAMHIPKAPAKVASAPISAPPAAASKP
;
A
#
# COMPACT_ATOMS: atom_id res chain seq x y z
N ALA A 1 -2.28 -11.92 16.87
CA ALA A 1 -3.30 -11.70 17.91
C ALA A 1 -2.91 -12.32 19.27
N ILE A 2 -2.73 -13.65 19.36
CA ILE A 2 -2.48 -14.35 20.65
C ILE A 2 -1.21 -13.85 21.37
N GLY A 3 -0.09 -13.68 20.66
CA GLY A 3 1.15 -13.18 21.27
C GLY A 3 1.01 -11.78 21.90
N MET A 4 0.31 -10.87 21.23
CA MET A 4 0.08 -9.51 21.73
C MET A 4 -0.83 -9.52 22.96
N LEU A 5 -1.86 -10.39 22.96
CA LEU A 5 -2.72 -10.61 24.12
C LEU A 5 -1.92 -11.14 25.34
N LEU A 6 -1.00 -12.08 25.12
CA LEU A 6 -0.14 -12.62 26.19
C LEU A 6 0.78 -11.55 26.78
N VAL A 7 1.33 -10.65 25.96
CA VAL A 7 2.13 -9.52 26.45
C VAL A 7 1.28 -8.59 27.32
N VAL A 8 0.07 -8.24 26.87
CA VAL A 8 -0.84 -7.38 27.65
C VAL A 8 -1.20 -8.02 28.98
N ILE A 9 -1.58 -9.30 28.98
CA ILE A 9 -1.92 -10.05 30.21
C ILE A 9 -0.72 -10.13 31.14
N GLY A 10 0.47 -10.44 30.62
CA GLY A 10 1.72 -10.47 31.39
C GLY A 10 2.03 -9.11 32.03
N HIS A 11 1.85 -8.02 31.28
CA HIS A 11 2.08 -6.67 31.78
C HIS A 11 1.10 -6.28 32.91
N ILE A 12 -0.20 -6.54 32.72
CA ILE A 12 -1.23 -6.28 33.73
C ILE A 12 -0.97 -7.12 34.99
N THR A 13 -0.63 -8.40 34.81
CA THR A 13 -0.34 -9.31 35.93
C THR A 13 0.88 -8.82 36.70
N GLY A 14 1.94 -8.38 36.01
CA GLY A 14 3.11 -7.78 36.64
C GLY A 14 2.75 -6.56 37.50
N VAL A 15 1.97 -5.62 36.96
CA VAL A 15 1.52 -4.43 37.68
C VAL A 15 0.67 -4.78 38.92
N VAL A 16 -0.18 -5.80 38.81
CA VAL A 16 -1.01 -6.29 39.93
C VAL A 16 -0.14 -6.96 41.00
N VAL A 17 0.74 -7.87 40.61
CA VAL A 17 1.65 -8.58 41.53
C VAL A 17 2.54 -7.59 42.27
N GLU A 18 3.12 -6.62 41.56
CA GLU A 18 3.97 -5.59 42.15
C GLU A 18 3.17 -4.66 43.08
N SER A 19 1.93 -4.27 42.69
CA SER A 19 1.05 -3.48 43.56
C SER A 19 0.69 -4.22 44.86
N VAL A 20 0.44 -5.53 44.79
CA VAL A 20 0.13 -6.37 45.95
C VAL A 20 1.37 -6.57 46.84
N MET A 21 2.51 -6.90 46.23
CA MET A 21 3.76 -7.17 46.95
C MET A 21 4.28 -5.92 47.67
N HIS A 22 4.15 -4.74 47.06
CA HIS A 22 4.53 -3.47 47.66
C HIS A 22 3.43 -2.79 48.48
N LYS A 23 2.21 -3.36 48.54
CA LYS A 23 1.03 -2.79 49.21
C LYS A 23 0.73 -1.35 48.77
N GLU A 24 1.02 -1.01 47.52
CA GLU A 24 0.89 0.32 46.95
C GLU A 24 0.15 0.26 45.61
N ASN A 25 -0.66 1.27 45.31
CA ASN A 25 -1.31 1.36 44.00
C ASN A 25 -0.37 2.04 43.00
N LEU A 26 0.40 1.23 42.26
CA LEU A 26 1.39 1.72 41.30
C LEU A 26 0.75 2.50 40.16
N ALA A 27 -0.40 2.04 39.66
CA ALA A 27 -1.15 2.73 38.61
C ALA A 27 -1.54 4.15 39.04
N ARG A 28 -1.98 4.32 40.29
CA ARG A 28 -2.29 5.64 40.85
C ARG A 28 -1.04 6.52 40.95
N SER A 29 0.09 5.97 41.35
CA SER A 29 1.35 6.72 41.46
C SER A 29 1.89 7.20 40.11
N MET A 30 1.63 6.47 39.02
CA MET A 30 1.98 6.89 37.66
C MET A 30 1.14 8.07 37.17
N VAL A 31 -0.15 8.11 37.53
CA VAL A 31 -1.07 9.20 37.14
C VAL A 31 -0.83 10.45 37.98
N THR A 32 -0.61 10.28 39.29
CA THR A 32 -0.47 11.43 40.20
C THR A 32 0.97 11.92 40.32
N GLY A 33 1.96 11.10 39.95
CA GLY A 33 3.39 11.38 40.11
C GLY A 33 3.90 11.23 41.55
N PHE A 34 3.08 10.73 42.48
CA PHE A 34 3.45 10.60 43.90
C PHE A 34 3.53 9.12 44.31
N LYS A 35 4.67 8.72 44.89
CA LYS A 35 4.91 7.39 45.46
C LYS A 35 5.10 7.49 46.98
N GLN A 36 4.62 6.49 47.74
CA GLN A 36 4.85 6.44 49.18
C GLN A 36 6.32 6.06 49.44
N ALA A 37 6.92 6.61 50.50
CA ALA A 37 8.31 6.37 50.82
C ALA A 37 8.52 6.30 52.33
N PRO A 38 9.39 5.40 52.83
CA PRO A 38 9.81 5.37 54.23
C PRO A 38 10.36 6.72 54.72
N ALA A 39 10.21 7.02 56.01
CA ALA A 39 10.60 8.32 56.58
C ALA A 39 12.09 8.70 56.41
N SER A 40 12.96 7.70 56.18
CA SER A 40 14.39 7.89 55.92
C SER A 40 14.74 8.16 54.45
N THR A 41 13.73 8.20 53.56
CA THR A 41 13.96 8.34 52.11
C THR A 41 14.31 9.80 51.78
N PRO A 42 15.42 10.07 51.07
CA PRO A 42 15.74 11.40 50.59
C PRO A 42 14.59 11.96 49.74
N LYS A 43 14.13 13.18 50.03
CA LYS A 43 13.12 13.84 49.20
C LYS A 43 13.68 14.08 47.80
N ALA A 44 13.02 13.53 46.79
CA ALA A 44 13.30 13.87 45.41
C ALA A 44 13.00 15.35 45.15
N THR A 45 13.90 16.05 44.47
CA THR A 45 13.70 17.43 44.03
C THR A 45 13.06 17.44 42.64
N ALA A 46 11.94 18.15 42.51
CA ALA A 46 11.32 18.35 41.21
C ALA A 46 12.26 19.17 40.29
N ARG A 47 12.45 18.70 39.04
CA ARG A 47 13.24 19.39 38.01
C ARG A 47 12.31 19.86 36.88
N PRO A 48 11.56 20.96 37.07
CA PRO A 48 10.54 21.40 36.12
C PRO A 48 11.14 21.73 34.74
N LEU A 49 12.37 22.25 34.69
CA LEU A 49 13.07 22.52 33.44
C LEU A 49 13.36 21.24 32.65
N VAL A 50 13.79 20.17 33.32
CA VAL A 50 14.02 18.86 32.68
C VAL A 50 12.70 18.29 32.17
N ALA A 51 11.63 18.38 32.96
CA ALA A 51 10.30 17.94 32.53
C ALA A 51 9.81 18.71 31.28
N ALA A 52 9.98 20.04 31.26
CA ALA A 52 9.62 20.87 30.11
C ALA A 52 10.44 20.52 28.86
N LEU A 53 11.75 20.30 29.00
CA LEU A 53 12.61 19.87 27.89
C LEU A 53 12.22 18.49 27.36
N MET A 54 11.90 17.53 28.25
CA MET A 54 11.43 16.22 27.81
C MET A 54 10.07 16.31 27.09
N LEU A 55 9.16 17.13 27.60
CA LEU A 55 7.86 17.35 26.95
C LEU A 55 8.04 18.00 25.57
N LEU A 56 8.89 19.02 25.44
CA LEU A 56 9.21 19.64 24.15
C LEU A 56 9.87 18.65 23.19
N ALA A 57 10.77 17.79 23.66
CA ALA A 57 11.37 16.75 22.83
C ALA A 57 10.32 15.73 22.36
N MET A 58 9.41 15.30 23.24
CA MET A 58 8.30 14.39 22.90
C MET A 58 7.33 15.03 21.91
N LEU A 59 6.98 16.30 22.08
CA LEU A 59 6.12 17.04 21.16
C LEU A 59 6.81 17.32 19.83
N GLY A 60 8.09 17.66 19.84
CA GLY A 60 8.90 17.87 18.63
C GLY A 60 9.07 16.57 17.85
N PHE A 61 9.40 15.47 18.52
CA PHE A 61 9.47 14.14 17.92
C PHE A 61 8.10 13.69 17.43
N GLY A 62 7.04 13.85 18.23
CA GLY A 62 5.67 13.53 17.84
C GLY A 62 5.24 14.35 16.63
N GLY A 63 5.48 15.66 16.64
CA GLY A 63 5.22 16.54 15.51
C GLY A 63 5.96 16.11 14.25
N TRP A 64 7.27 15.81 14.36
CA TRP A 64 8.09 15.29 13.25
C TRP A 64 7.61 13.93 12.73
N TRP A 65 7.39 12.97 13.63
CA TRP A 65 6.95 11.60 13.33
C TRP A 65 5.55 11.56 12.71
N PHE A 66 4.66 12.46 13.15
CA PHE A 66 3.30 12.62 12.65
C PHE A 66 3.15 13.79 11.66
N THR A 67 4.24 14.30 11.08
CA THR A 67 4.20 15.37 10.06
C THR A 67 3.20 15.05 8.95
N TYR A 68 3.19 13.80 8.48
CA TYR A 68 2.24 13.31 7.46
C TYR A 68 0.76 13.49 7.85
N ALA A 69 0.42 13.42 9.14
CA ALA A 69 -0.95 13.57 9.63
C ALA A 69 -1.33 15.05 9.83
N ILE A 70 -0.34 15.89 10.17
CA ILE A 70 -0.53 17.33 10.38
C ILE A 70 -0.72 18.04 9.03
N ASP A 71 0.09 17.70 8.02
CA ASP A 71 -0.01 18.26 6.66
C ASP A 71 -1.39 18.01 6.04
N ARG A 72 -1.91 16.78 6.21
CA ARG A 72 -3.28 16.39 5.83
C ARG A 72 -4.37 17.25 6.49
N THR A 73 -4.13 17.82 7.67
CA THR A 73 -5.14 18.63 8.37
C THR A 73 -5.14 20.08 7.88
N ILE A 74 -3.98 20.61 7.45
CA ILE A 74 -3.83 21.98 6.94
C ILE A 74 -4.40 22.09 5.51
N ASP A 75 -4.13 21.10 4.66
CA ASP A 75 -4.66 21.05 3.27
C ASP A 75 -6.18 20.83 3.19
N ASN A 76 -6.77 20.23 4.24
CA ASN A 76 -8.21 20.00 4.33
C ASN A 76 -8.98 21.14 5.03
N GLN A 77 -8.33 22.28 5.29
CA GLN A 77 -9.03 23.47 5.76
C GLN A 77 -9.59 24.28 4.57
N ASN A 78 -10.82 24.75 4.70
CA ASN A 78 -11.65 25.40 3.66
C ASN A 78 -11.06 26.68 3.02
N TRP A 79 -9.84 27.08 3.36
CA TRP A 79 -9.16 28.28 2.90
C TRP A 79 -8.11 28.03 1.81
N HIS A 80 -7.75 26.78 1.51
CA HIS A 80 -6.90 26.43 0.36
C HIS A 80 -7.77 25.91 -0.80
N ILE A 81 -7.89 26.74 -1.84
CA ILE A 81 -8.60 26.42 -3.08
C ILE A 81 -7.84 25.31 -3.81
N LYS A 82 -8.43 24.11 -3.90
CA LYS A 82 -7.98 23.03 -4.81
C LYS A 82 -8.20 23.51 -6.25
N LEU A 83 -7.16 24.06 -6.89
CA LEU A 83 -7.16 24.22 -8.33
C LEU A 83 -6.87 22.85 -8.96
N GLU A 84 -7.76 22.49 -9.87
CA GLU A 84 -7.68 21.39 -10.84
C GLU A 84 -8.19 20.00 -10.39
N THR A 85 -9.21 19.58 -11.14
CA THR A 85 -9.87 18.25 -11.21
C THR A 85 -10.80 17.90 -10.05
N GLY A 86 -12.08 18.22 -10.26
CA GLY A 86 -13.18 17.74 -9.44
C GLY A 86 -13.36 16.23 -9.59
N ILE A 87 -12.78 15.45 -8.69
CA ILE A 87 -13.29 14.16 -8.20
C ILE A 87 -12.86 14.09 -6.73
N GLY A 88 -13.75 14.45 -5.82
CA GLY A 88 -13.50 14.41 -4.38
C GLY A 88 -13.72 13.01 -3.82
N GLU A 89 -12.80 12.09 -4.11
CA GLU A 89 -12.62 10.87 -3.29
C GLU A 89 -11.58 11.22 -2.21
N GLU A 90 -11.88 10.91 -0.96
CA GLU A 90 -11.00 11.10 0.20
C GLU A 90 -9.54 10.70 -0.11
N PRO A 91 -8.52 11.51 0.21
CA PRO A 91 -7.14 11.08 0.03
C PRO A 91 -6.86 9.99 1.06
N HIS A 92 -6.97 8.75 0.60
CA HIS A 92 -6.40 7.57 1.21
C HIS A 92 -4.91 7.85 1.44
N VAL A 93 -4.42 7.52 2.64
CA VAL A 93 -3.03 7.78 3.02
C VAL A 93 -2.09 7.23 1.94
N LYS A 94 -1.40 8.11 1.22
CA LYS A 94 -0.39 7.70 0.25
C LYS A 94 0.65 6.91 1.03
N PHE A 95 0.76 5.61 0.74
CA PHE A 95 1.73 4.76 1.39
C PHE A 95 3.14 5.32 1.11
N VAL A 96 3.87 5.64 2.18
CA VAL A 96 5.28 6.07 2.09
C VAL A 96 6.13 4.83 2.30
N GLY A 97 6.27 4.05 1.23
CA GLY A 97 7.08 2.85 1.18
C GLY A 97 8.57 3.11 0.98
N LYS A 98 9.36 2.03 1.09
CA LYS A 98 10.72 2.04 0.56
C LYS A 98 10.65 2.28 -0.95
N GLN A 99 11.33 3.31 -1.44
CA GLN A 99 11.46 3.55 -2.87
C GLN A 99 12.21 2.38 -3.52
N LEU A 100 11.56 1.72 -4.47
CA LEU A 100 12.14 0.62 -5.23
C LEU A 100 12.99 1.17 -6.39
N ALA A 101 13.86 0.32 -6.93
CA ALA A 101 14.68 0.71 -8.08
C ALA A 101 13.78 1.04 -9.27
N ASP A 102 14.17 2.05 -10.04
CA ASP A 102 13.41 2.52 -11.19
C ASP A 102 14.27 2.57 -12.45
N ASN A 103 13.64 2.45 -13.62
CA ASN A 103 14.29 2.49 -14.92
C ASN A 103 13.36 3.12 -15.96
N LYS A 104 13.79 4.26 -16.51
CA LYS A 104 13.01 5.04 -17.47
C LYS A 104 12.66 4.25 -18.74
N LEU A 105 13.64 3.54 -19.33
CA LEU A 105 13.43 2.76 -20.55
C LEU A 105 12.36 1.67 -20.33
N TRP A 106 12.45 0.95 -19.22
CA TRP A 106 11.44 -0.04 -18.84
C TRP A 106 10.06 0.58 -18.63
N ARG A 107 9.95 1.73 -17.95
CA ARG A 107 8.65 2.41 -17.78
C ARG A 107 8.05 2.85 -19.11
N ASP A 108 8.85 3.46 -19.98
CA ASP A 108 8.38 3.96 -21.26
C ASP A 108 7.91 2.81 -22.18
N GLU A 109 8.73 1.78 -22.33
CA GLU A 109 8.46 0.67 -23.25
C GLU A 109 7.39 -0.28 -22.71
N CYS A 110 7.47 -0.70 -21.44
CA CYS A 110 6.49 -1.61 -20.85
C CYS A 110 5.19 -0.91 -20.42
N GLY A 111 5.16 0.43 -20.38
CA GLY A 111 3.99 1.23 -20.06
C GLY A 111 3.17 1.69 -21.27
N ALA A 112 3.61 1.38 -22.49
CA ALA A 112 2.98 1.86 -23.71
C ALA A 112 1.55 1.33 -23.95
N CYS A 113 1.26 0.11 -23.47
CA CYS A 113 -0.01 -0.60 -23.75
C CYS A 113 -0.85 -0.88 -22.50
N HIS A 114 -0.22 -1.04 -21.34
CA HIS A 114 -0.89 -1.34 -20.08
C HIS A 114 -0.15 -0.67 -18.92
N ALA A 115 -0.78 -0.63 -17.75
CA ALA A 115 -0.11 -0.18 -16.52
C ALA A 115 1.18 -0.99 -16.29
N VAL A 116 2.22 -0.33 -15.79
CA VAL A 116 3.54 -0.95 -15.67
C VAL A 116 3.54 -1.95 -14.52
N PHE A 117 3.74 -3.23 -14.81
CA PHE A 117 3.87 -4.27 -13.78
C PHE A 117 5.28 -4.27 -13.20
N TYR A 118 5.44 -3.84 -11.95
CA TYR A 118 6.76 -3.83 -11.30
C TYR A 118 7.41 -5.23 -11.34
N PRO A 119 8.74 -5.35 -11.60
CA PRO A 119 9.36 -6.65 -11.85
C PRO A 119 9.25 -7.65 -10.69
N ALA A 120 9.06 -7.15 -9.47
CA ALA A 120 8.91 -7.99 -8.28
C ALA A 120 7.64 -8.88 -8.30
N LEU A 121 6.73 -8.68 -9.26
CA LEU A 121 5.47 -9.43 -9.38
C LEU A 121 5.58 -10.78 -10.12
N LEU A 122 6.73 -11.10 -10.71
CA LEU A 122 6.99 -12.40 -11.32
C LEU A 122 8.44 -12.86 -11.08
N PRO A 123 8.69 -14.18 -11.10
CA PRO A 123 10.05 -14.70 -11.00
C PRO A 123 10.86 -14.41 -12.26
N THR A 124 12.18 -14.43 -12.12
CA THR A 124 13.17 -14.24 -13.18
C THR A 124 12.85 -15.07 -14.43
N ARG A 125 12.51 -16.35 -14.25
CA ARG A 125 12.19 -17.29 -15.35
C ARG A 125 10.98 -16.84 -16.18
N SER A 126 10.02 -16.16 -15.56
CA SER A 126 8.84 -15.65 -16.25
C SER A 126 9.20 -14.44 -17.10
N TRP A 127 9.95 -13.48 -16.55
CA TRP A 127 10.41 -12.32 -17.31
C TRP A 127 11.30 -12.71 -18.49
N GLN A 128 12.23 -13.65 -18.28
CA GLN A 128 13.04 -14.21 -19.36
C GLN A 128 12.17 -14.79 -20.48
N LYS A 129 11.14 -15.57 -20.14
CA LYS A 129 10.25 -16.16 -21.14
C LYS A 129 9.44 -15.09 -21.88
N ILE A 130 8.91 -14.09 -21.18
CA ILE A 130 8.16 -12.97 -21.78
C ILE A 130 9.03 -12.20 -22.78
N MET A 131 10.27 -11.85 -22.40
CA MET A 131 11.16 -11.07 -23.27
C MET A 131 11.74 -11.90 -24.42
N THR A 132 11.95 -13.21 -24.21
CA THR A 132 12.40 -14.13 -25.28
C THR A 132 11.30 -14.34 -26.33
N GLU A 133 10.04 -14.41 -25.89
CA GLU A 133 8.85 -14.62 -26.72
C GLU A 133 8.06 -13.31 -26.90
N GLN A 134 8.76 -12.19 -27.04
CA GLN A 134 8.14 -10.86 -27.12
C GLN A 134 7.20 -10.70 -28.33
N ASP A 135 7.39 -11.52 -29.37
CA ASP A 135 6.51 -11.65 -30.55
C ASP A 135 5.15 -12.27 -30.21
N LYS A 136 5.02 -12.88 -29.03
CA LYS A 136 3.82 -13.57 -28.53
C LYS A 136 3.25 -12.89 -27.30
N HIS A 137 3.48 -11.58 -27.14
CA HIS A 137 3.01 -10.80 -26.02
C HIS A 137 1.49 -10.60 -26.07
N PHE A 138 0.74 -11.64 -25.67
CA PHE A 138 -0.71 -11.66 -25.48
C PHE A 138 -1.54 -11.17 -26.68
N GLY A 139 -1.09 -11.48 -27.90
CA GLY A 139 -1.74 -11.07 -29.15
C GLY A 139 -1.12 -9.84 -29.81
N SER A 140 -0.05 -9.30 -29.23
CA SER A 140 0.80 -8.26 -29.81
C SER A 140 2.27 -8.68 -29.85
N ASP A 141 3.04 -8.01 -30.71
CA ASP A 141 4.50 -8.06 -30.74
C ASP A 141 5.03 -6.77 -30.10
N LEU A 142 5.96 -6.90 -29.14
CA LEU A 142 6.61 -5.74 -28.53
C LEU A 142 7.58 -5.05 -29.50
N GLY A 143 8.15 -5.79 -30.45
CA GLY A 143 8.99 -5.25 -31.51
C GLY A 143 10.30 -4.61 -31.04
N PHE A 144 10.81 -4.96 -29.85
CA PHE A 144 12.04 -4.39 -29.31
C PHE A 144 13.26 -4.94 -30.06
N ASP A 145 14.23 -4.07 -30.34
CA ASP A 145 15.54 -4.51 -30.81
C ASP A 145 16.30 -5.25 -29.70
N ALA A 146 17.41 -5.91 -30.07
CA ALA A 146 18.20 -6.72 -29.14
C ALA A 146 18.79 -5.90 -27.97
N VAL A 147 19.20 -4.65 -28.21
CA VAL A 147 19.80 -3.78 -27.18
C VAL A 147 18.74 -3.37 -26.17
N THR A 148 17.57 -2.99 -26.65
CA THR A 148 16.41 -2.63 -25.82
C THR A 148 15.92 -3.83 -25.01
N THR A 149 15.82 -4.99 -25.66
CA THR A 149 15.44 -6.27 -25.02
C THR A 149 16.39 -6.63 -23.89
N GLU A 150 17.70 -6.57 -24.12
CA GLU A 150 18.72 -6.90 -23.12
C GLU A 150 18.68 -5.92 -21.93
N ALA A 151 18.58 -4.62 -22.20
CA ALA A 151 18.56 -3.59 -21.16
C ALA A 151 17.33 -3.71 -20.25
N ILE A 152 16.14 -3.91 -20.83
CA ILE A 152 14.89 -4.10 -20.09
C ILE A 152 14.94 -5.41 -19.30
N LEU A 153 15.31 -6.52 -19.95
CA LEU A 153 15.36 -7.83 -19.29
C LEU A 153 16.32 -7.80 -18.10
N LYS A 154 17.49 -7.16 -18.25
CA LYS A 154 18.44 -7.00 -17.15
C LYS A 154 17.79 -6.31 -15.94
N PHE A 155 17.11 -5.18 -16.16
CA PHE A 155 16.43 -4.47 -15.07
C PHE A 155 15.36 -5.34 -14.42
N MET A 156 14.56 -6.06 -15.21
CA MET A 156 13.49 -6.91 -14.68
C MET A 156 14.03 -8.06 -13.84
N VAL A 157 15.08 -8.74 -14.29
CA VAL A 157 15.71 -9.86 -13.57
C VAL A 157 16.42 -9.38 -12.29
N ASP A 158 17.07 -8.21 -12.34
CA ASP A 158 17.74 -7.63 -11.16
C ASP A 158 16.75 -7.20 -10.07
N ASN A 159 15.46 -7.08 -10.39
CA ASN A 159 14.39 -6.66 -9.47
C ASN A 159 13.22 -7.67 -9.40
N ALA A 160 13.42 -8.91 -9.87
CA ALA A 160 12.40 -9.94 -9.92
C ALA A 160 11.94 -10.42 -8.54
N ALA A 161 10.89 -11.26 -8.50
CA ALA A 161 10.31 -11.76 -7.26
C ALA A 161 11.34 -12.39 -6.30
N GLU A 162 12.36 -13.10 -6.82
CA GLU A 162 13.42 -13.74 -6.02
C GLU A 162 14.27 -12.76 -5.20
N LYS A 163 14.19 -11.45 -5.49
CA LYS A 163 14.90 -10.42 -4.71
C LYS A 163 14.21 -10.07 -3.41
N HIS A 164 12.93 -10.47 -3.24
CA HIS A 164 12.15 -10.28 -2.02
C HIS A 164 12.15 -8.83 -1.50
N VAL A 165 12.12 -7.86 -2.42
CA VAL A 165 12.22 -6.42 -2.08
C VAL A 165 10.96 -5.88 -1.39
N VAL A 166 9.83 -6.58 -1.54
CA VAL A 166 8.52 -6.27 -0.93
C VAL A 166 7.81 -7.56 -0.51
N GLU A 167 6.80 -7.49 0.36
CA GLU A 167 6.06 -8.68 0.84
C GLU A 167 5.46 -9.46 -0.34
N ALA A 168 4.81 -8.75 -1.28
CA ALA A 168 4.20 -9.39 -2.44
C ALA A 168 5.19 -10.25 -3.23
N ALA A 169 6.43 -9.78 -3.42
CA ALA A 169 7.49 -10.49 -4.13
C ALA A 169 7.84 -11.81 -3.45
N PHE A 170 8.10 -11.76 -2.14
CA PHE A 170 8.38 -12.95 -1.32
C PHE A 170 7.23 -13.96 -1.38
N LYS A 171 5.99 -13.50 -1.23
CA LYS A 171 4.84 -14.40 -1.22
C LYS A 171 4.54 -14.98 -2.60
N ILE A 172 4.74 -14.22 -3.67
CA ILE A 172 4.61 -14.70 -5.06
C ILE A 172 5.62 -15.81 -5.30
N GLU A 173 6.91 -15.55 -5.03
CA GLU A 173 8.00 -16.51 -5.24
C GLU A 173 7.70 -17.83 -4.50
N GLN A 174 7.36 -17.76 -3.22
CA GLN A 174 7.05 -18.92 -2.40
C GLN A 174 5.82 -19.71 -2.86
N SER A 175 4.90 -19.07 -3.58
CA SER A 175 3.66 -19.71 -4.04
C SER A 175 3.79 -20.45 -5.37
N ILE A 176 4.81 -20.14 -6.18
CA ILE A 176 4.97 -20.69 -7.52
C ILE A 176 5.91 -21.90 -7.46
N PRO A 177 5.47 -23.10 -7.86
CA PRO A 177 6.35 -24.27 -7.94
C PRO A 177 7.56 -24.04 -8.86
N ALA A 178 8.72 -24.61 -8.52
CA ALA A 178 9.97 -24.38 -9.24
C ALA A 178 9.91 -24.73 -10.75
N GLY A 179 9.11 -25.75 -11.13
CA GLY A 179 8.91 -26.16 -12.52
C GLY A 179 7.84 -25.37 -13.30
N VAL A 180 7.19 -24.39 -12.66
CA VAL A 180 6.11 -23.60 -13.28
C VAL A 180 6.62 -22.20 -13.58
N THR A 181 6.40 -21.74 -14.82
CA THR A 181 6.77 -20.41 -15.31
C THR A 181 5.51 -19.64 -15.70
N PRO A 182 4.82 -18.98 -14.76
CA PRO A 182 3.59 -18.24 -15.05
C PRO A 182 3.91 -16.98 -15.86
N LEU A 183 3.10 -16.68 -16.88
CA LEU A 183 3.29 -15.48 -17.71
C LEU A 183 2.39 -14.31 -17.28
N ARG A 184 1.40 -14.56 -16.42
CA ARG A 184 0.47 -13.55 -15.92
C ARG A 184 0.54 -13.49 -14.40
N VAL A 185 0.73 -12.30 -13.86
CA VAL A 185 0.70 -12.05 -12.40
C VAL A 185 -0.62 -12.53 -11.80
N THR A 186 -1.72 -12.26 -12.51
CA THR A 186 -3.10 -12.56 -12.10
C THR A 186 -3.45 -14.05 -12.07
N GLU A 187 -2.55 -14.91 -12.56
CA GLU A 187 -2.71 -16.37 -12.55
C GLU A 187 -1.80 -17.04 -11.52
N THR A 188 -0.95 -16.27 -10.82
CA THR A 188 -0.09 -16.85 -9.78
C THR A 188 -0.93 -17.32 -8.58
N PRO A 189 -0.53 -18.42 -7.91
CA PRO A 189 -1.31 -18.94 -6.78
C PRO A 189 -1.48 -17.92 -5.65
N TYR A 190 -0.45 -17.13 -5.35
CA TYR A 190 -0.56 -16.05 -4.37
C TYR A 190 -1.59 -15.00 -4.78
N TRP A 191 -1.57 -14.52 -6.02
CA TRP A 191 -2.51 -13.49 -6.48
C TRP A 191 -3.95 -14.00 -6.40
N LEU A 192 -4.20 -15.21 -6.94
CA LEU A 192 -5.52 -15.85 -6.90
C LEU A 192 -6.03 -15.99 -5.46
N ASN A 193 -5.16 -16.44 -4.56
CA ASN A 193 -5.52 -16.59 -3.15
C ASN A 193 -5.81 -15.23 -2.50
N LYS A 194 -4.99 -14.20 -2.72
CA LYS A 194 -5.18 -12.88 -2.12
C LYS A 194 -6.44 -12.16 -2.61
N HIS A 195 -6.81 -12.38 -3.86
CA HIS A 195 -7.94 -11.69 -4.50
C HIS A 195 -9.26 -12.49 -4.47
N ARG A 196 -9.28 -13.68 -3.84
CA ARG A 196 -10.43 -14.60 -3.86
C ARG A 196 -11.70 -14.04 -3.20
N GLU A 197 -11.56 -13.07 -2.28
CA GLU A 197 -12.67 -12.50 -1.50
C GLU A 197 -13.27 -11.25 -2.15
N ILE A 198 -12.71 -10.80 -3.28
CA ILE A 198 -13.25 -9.66 -4.04
C ILE A 198 -14.49 -10.13 -4.81
N ALA A 199 -15.61 -9.44 -4.61
CA ALA A 199 -16.89 -9.85 -5.19
C ALA A 199 -16.89 -9.70 -6.71
N ALA A 200 -17.68 -10.53 -7.39
CA ALA A 200 -17.86 -10.44 -8.84
C ALA A 200 -18.39 -9.06 -9.29
N SER A 201 -19.19 -8.40 -8.45
CA SER A 201 -19.68 -7.02 -8.69
C SER A 201 -18.56 -6.00 -8.70
N ASP A 202 -17.54 -6.17 -7.85
CA ASP A 202 -16.38 -5.27 -7.78
C ASP A 202 -15.50 -5.46 -9.02
N TRP A 203 -15.31 -6.71 -9.46
CA TRP A 203 -14.65 -7.00 -10.74
C TRP A 203 -15.41 -6.46 -11.95
N ALA A 204 -16.73 -6.39 -11.87
CA ALA A 204 -17.58 -5.81 -12.92
C ALA A 204 -17.65 -4.28 -12.86
N ASN A 205 -16.98 -3.62 -11.90
CA ASN A 205 -16.94 -2.18 -11.81
C ASN A 205 -16.23 -1.60 -13.06
N PRO A 206 -16.87 -0.66 -13.80
CA PRO A 206 -16.28 -0.06 -14.99
C PRO A 206 -14.98 0.74 -14.70
N LEU A 207 -14.73 1.15 -13.45
CA LEU A 207 -13.46 1.76 -13.06
C LEU A 207 -12.33 0.74 -12.92
N VAL A 208 -12.64 -0.51 -12.58
CA VAL A 208 -11.66 -1.60 -12.48
C VAL A 208 -11.30 -2.11 -13.87
N GLN A 209 -12.29 -2.32 -14.75
CA GLN A 209 -12.17 -2.82 -16.12
C GLN A 209 -11.64 -4.26 -16.23
N SER A 210 -10.48 -4.55 -15.66
CA SER A 210 -9.81 -5.85 -15.75
C SER A 210 -8.95 -6.13 -14.52
N LYS A 211 -8.68 -7.41 -14.25
CA LYS A 211 -7.77 -7.86 -13.17
C LYS A 211 -6.33 -7.36 -13.34
N SER A 212 -5.94 -6.99 -14.56
CA SER A 212 -4.62 -6.43 -14.89
C SER A 212 -4.51 -4.94 -14.57
N ASN A 213 -5.61 -4.23 -14.31
CA ASN A 213 -5.56 -2.82 -13.96
C ASN A 213 -5.33 -2.65 -12.45
N CYS A 214 -4.13 -2.98 -11.99
CA CYS A 214 -3.80 -2.95 -10.56
C CYS A 214 -4.02 -1.57 -9.94
N ALA A 215 -3.68 -0.51 -10.67
CA ALA A 215 -3.78 0.88 -10.22
C ALA A 215 -5.23 1.34 -9.97
N ALA A 216 -6.25 0.63 -10.50
CA ALA A 216 -7.64 0.93 -10.18
C ALA A 216 -7.97 0.69 -8.70
N CYS A 217 -7.25 -0.23 -8.04
CA CYS A 217 -7.48 -0.53 -6.63
C CYS A 217 -6.25 -0.25 -5.74
N HIS A 218 -5.04 -0.36 -6.27
CA HIS A 218 -3.79 -0.16 -5.53
C HIS A 218 -3.17 1.19 -5.88
N ALA A 219 -3.24 2.15 -4.96
CA ALA A 219 -2.70 3.49 -5.16
C ALA A 219 -1.16 3.52 -5.26
N ASP A 220 -0.50 2.45 -4.82
CA ASP A 220 0.95 2.25 -4.83
C ASP A 220 1.42 1.29 -5.95
N ALA A 221 0.56 0.99 -6.93
CA ALA A 221 0.89 0.07 -8.01
C ALA A 221 2.09 0.54 -8.84
N ASP A 222 2.20 1.84 -9.13
CA ASP A 222 3.30 2.44 -9.90
C ASP A 222 4.63 2.45 -9.14
N ASP A 223 4.55 2.46 -7.80
CA ASP A 223 5.68 2.35 -6.88
C ASP A 223 6.09 0.89 -6.64
N GLY A 224 5.21 -0.07 -6.98
CA GLY A 224 5.49 -1.50 -6.98
C GLY A 224 5.38 -2.21 -5.64
N THR A 225 4.81 -1.56 -4.61
CA THR A 225 4.79 -2.09 -3.22
C THR A 225 3.59 -2.98 -2.91
N PHE A 226 2.41 -2.66 -3.46
CA PHE A 226 1.16 -3.42 -3.31
C PHE A 226 0.76 -3.73 -1.85
N GLU A 227 0.90 -2.75 -0.98
CA GLU A 227 0.58 -2.90 0.43
C GLU A 227 -0.93 -2.89 0.68
N ASP A 228 -1.39 -3.68 1.65
CA ASP A 228 -2.81 -3.76 2.02
C ASP A 228 -3.38 -2.38 2.40
N GLY A 229 -2.56 -1.52 3.02
CA GLY A 229 -2.95 -0.16 3.43
C GLY A 229 -3.07 0.86 2.29
N ALA A 230 -2.54 0.54 1.10
CA ALA A 230 -2.62 1.38 -0.10
C ALA A 230 -3.75 0.94 -1.04
N MET A 231 -4.50 -0.10 -0.66
CA MET A 231 -5.55 -0.71 -1.48
C MET A 231 -6.94 -0.18 -1.10
N HIS A 232 -7.73 0.20 -2.09
CA HIS A 232 -9.15 0.47 -1.96
C HIS A 232 -9.90 0.03 -3.22
N ILE A 233 -11.09 -0.55 -3.08
CA ILE A 233 -11.94 -0.83 -4.24
C ILE A 233 -12.70 0.45 -4.58
N PRO A 234 -12.63 0.96 -5.83
CA PRO A 234 -13.33 2.17 -6.21
C PRO A 234 -14.84 1.98 -6.13
N LYS A 235 -15.57 3.03 -5.71
CA LYS A 235 -17.03 2.99 -5.73
C LYS A 235 -17.52 2.98 -7.17
N ALA A 236 -18.38 2.03 -7.51
CA ALA A 236 -18.96 1.98 -8.84
C ALA A 236 -19.74 3.29 -9.11
N PRO A 237 -19.60 3.89 -10.30
CA PRO A 237 -20.37 5.07 -10.65
C PRO A 237 -21.86 4.73 -10.55
N ALA A 238 -22.66 5.66 -10.02
CA ALA A 238 -24.10 5.50 -10.03
C ALA A 238 -24.55 5.22 -11.46
N LYS A 239 -25.36 4.18 -11.68
CA LYS A 239 -25.94 3.88 -13.00
C LYS A 239 -26.62 5.15 -13.50
N VAL A 240 -26.00 5.83 -14.46
CA VAL A 240 -26.69 6.88 -15.21
C VAL A 240 -27.77 6.14 -15.99
N ALA A 241 -29.03 6.37 -15.65
CA ALA A 241 -30.14 5.84 -16.42
C ALA A 241 -29.93 6.25 -17.87
N SER A 242 -29.69 5.29 -18.76
CA SER A 242 -29.51 5.54 -20.17
C SER A 242 -30.76 6.24 -20.69
N ALA A 243 -30.62 7.50 -21.08
CA ALA A 243 -31.67 8.22 -21.78
C ALA A 243 -32.05 7.41 -23.03
N PRO A 244 -33.35 7.25 -23.35
CA PRO A 244 -33.77 6.48 -24.50
C PRO A 244 -33.16 7.12 -25.76
N ILE A 245 -32.46 6.31 -26.54
CA ILE A 245 -31.91 6.69 -27.84
C ILE A 245 -33.11 7.10 -28.71
N SER A 246 -33.24 8.40 -28.97
CA SER A 246 -34.22 8.92 -29.92
C SER A 246 -33.91 8.36 -31.31
N ALA A 247 -34.90 7.68 -31.89
CA ALA A 247 -34.82 7.10 -33.22
C ALA A 247 -34.40 8.15 -34.27
N PRO A 248 -33.60 7.77 -35.29
CA PRO A 248 -33.21 8.71 -36.33
C PRO A 248 -34.42 9.18 -37.14
N PRO A 249 -34.44 10.46 -37.59
CA PRO A 249 -35.55 11.00 -38.36
C PRO A 249 -35.68 10.28 -39.71
N ALA A 250 -36.92 9.96 -40.08
CA ALA A 250 -37.27 9.33 -41.35
C ALA A 250 -36.77 10.17 -42.53
N ALA A 251 -36.07 9.52 -43.46
CA ALA A 251 -35.58 10.14 -44.69
C ALA A 251 -36.77 10.64 -45.53
N ALA A 252 -36.81 11.95 -45.77
CA ALA A 252 -37.74 12.56 -46.71
C ALA A 252 -37.31 12.25 -48.14
N SER A 253 -38.09 11.43 -48.84
CA SER A 253 -38.04 11.29 -50.30
C SER A 253 -38.44 12.61 -50.95
N LYS A 254 -37.58 13.17 -51.80
CA LYS A 254 -37.96 14.23 -52.75
C LYS A 254 -38.31 13.61 -54.12
N PRO A 255 -39.26 14.22 -54.86
CA PRO A 255 -39.85 13.69 -56.09
C PRO A 255 -38.90 13.63 -57.28
#